data_AF-A0A0C3F3N7-F1
#
_entry.id   AF-A0A0C3F3N7-F1
#
_cell.length_a   1.000
_cell.length_b   1.000
_cell.length_c   1.000
_cell.angle_alpha   90.00
_cell.angle_beta   90.00
_cell.angle_gamma   90.00
#
_symmetry.space_group_name_H-M   'P 1'
#
loop_
_entity.id
_entity.type
_entity.pdbx_description
1 polymer ?
#
loop_
_entity_poly.entity_id
_entity_poly.type
_entity_poly.pdbx_seq_one_letter_code
_entity_poly.pdbx_strand_id
1 'polypeptide(L)'
;MISHGKLFDIPQFDNIECDINKNWLKRGLKERDPNKLGTRNISSYQGKVSKALMDAMRELNISMLPPLKETSQNKQVITELGNCLTQARFTLRDLIIKSMQDEVDISKIADLAHAIIGKTEFKPTVHMYMCLAFLRWMYEKYPTLDGNKWWIKVDDSLVTMQKKYTTETELSKYREDIKKYGDPSDSERKVTPTSLLPGWQVMLQAHAKKVETASSGSTGGRKSKKWSAPDL
;
A
#
# COMPACT_ATOMS: atom_id res chain seq x y z
N MET A 1 37.49 13.71 14.40
CA MET A 1 36.17 14.33 14.16
C MET A 1 35.73 13.93 12.76
N ILE A 2 34.83 12.96 12.65
CA ILE A 2 34.38 12.40 11.37
C ILE A 2 33.11 13.15 10.96
N SER A 3 33.19 13.90 9.87
CA SER A 3 32.05 14.59 9.25
C SER A 3 31.12 13.57 8.58
N HIS A 4 29.86 13.53 9.01
CA HIS A 4 28.76 12.93 8.26
C HIS A 4 28.20 13.97 7.29
N GLY A 5 28.09 13.59 6.01
CA GLY A 5 27.43 14.42 5.00
C GLY A 5 27.94 14.12 3.61
N LYS A 6 27.38 13.09 2.97
CA LYS A 6 27.25 12.88 1.52
C LYS A 6 26.69 11.47 1.28
N LEU A 7 25.38 11.36 1.21
CA LEU A 7 24.71 10.24 0.57
C LEU A 7 23.70 10.86 -0.39
N PHE A 8 23.82 10.51 -1.68
CA PHE A 8 23.00 10.93 -2.83
C PHE A 8 23.42 12.20 -3.58
N ASP A 9 24.59 12.15 -4.24
CA ASP A 9 24.77 12.79 -5.55
C ASP A 9 24.55 11.72 -6.63
N ILE A 10 23.45 11.80 -7.39
CA ILE A 10 23.20 10.97 -8.59
C ILE A 10 22.86 11.92 -9.76
N PRO A 11 23.41 11.72 -10.97
CA PRO A 11 23.43 12.74 -12.03
C PRO A 11 22.04 13.10 -12.55
N GLN A 12 21.88 14.40 -12.87
CA GLN A 12 20.78 14.91 -13.70
C GLN A 12 20.80 14.20 -15.05
N PHE A 13 19.68 13.55 -15.41
CA PHE A 13 19.42 13.10 -16.77
C PHE A 13 18.52 14.14 -17.44
N ASP A 14 19.13 14.95 -18.29
CA ASP A 14 18.45 15.89 -19.17
C ASP A 14 17.70 15.15 -20.29
N ASN A 15 16.52 15.70 -20.59
CA ASN A 15 15.80 15.63 -21.86
C ASN A 15 15.49 14.25 -22.46
N ILE A 16 14.30 13.74 -22.11
CA ILE A 16 13.47 13.00 -23.07
C ILE A 16 12.06 13.60 -23.05
N GLU A 17 11.82 14.53 -23.98
CA GLU A 17 10.48 14.90 -24.41
C GLU A 17 9.83 13.65 -24.99
N CYS A 18 8.98 13.00 -24.19
CA CYS A 18 8.00 12.06 -24.70
C CYS A 18 6.64 12.74 -24.65
N ASP A 19 6.16 13.05 -25.84
CA ASP A 19 4.82 13.51 -26.16
C ASP A 19 3.81 12.39 -25.85
N ILE A 20 3.29 12.37 -24.61
CA ILE A 20 2.40 11.31 -24.11
C ILE A 20 0.95 11.69 -24.40
N ASN A 21 0.52 11.26 -25.58
CA ASN A 21 -0.85 11.35 -26.07
C ASN A 21 -1.84 10.52 -25.22
N LYS A 22 -3.07 11.02 -25.02
CA LYS A 22 -4.21 10.42 -24.27
C LYS A 22 -4.55 8.96 -24.65
N ASN A 23 -4.03 8.47 -25.77
CA ASN A 23 -4.17 7.08 -26.22
C ASN A 23 -3.27 6.07 -25.48
N TRP A 24 -2.26 6.53 -24.74
CA TRP A 24 -1.36 5.62 -24.01
C TRP A 24 -2.04 4.90 -22.85
N LEU A 25 -2.89 5.61 -22.07
CA LEU A 25 -3.67 5.00 -21.00
C LEU A 25 -4.62 3.92 -21.55
N LYS A 26 -5.25 4.22 -22.71
CA LYS A 26 -6.12 3.28 -23.42
C LYS A 26 -5.37 2.08 -23.99
N ARG A 27 -4.14 2.25 -24.50
CA ARG A 27 -3.28 1.14 -24.99
C ARG A 27 -2.72 0.29 -23.85
N GLY A 28 -2.24 0.90 -22.76
CA GLY A 28 -1.73 0.18 -21.58
C GLY A 28 -2.80 -0.66 -20.86
N LEU A 29 -4.06 -0.25 -20.93
CA LEU A 29 -5.23 -1.03 -20.48
C LEU A 29 -5.66 -2.11 -21.49
N LYS A 30 -5.30 -2.00 -22.77
CA LYS A 30 -5.65 -2.95 -23.84
C LYS A 30 -4.61 -4.06 -24.03
N GLU A 31 -3.33 -3.75 -23.82
CA GLU A 31 -2.19 -4.68 -23.97
C GLU A 31 -1.92 -5.54 -22.73
N ARG A 32 -2.54 -5.21 -21.59
CA ARG A 32 -2.45 -6.01 -20.38
C ARG A 32 -3.75 -6.76 -20.17
N ASP A 33 -3.61 -8.07 -19.94
CA ASP A 33 -4.73 -8.93 -19.52
C ASP A 33 -5.50 -8.23 -18.38
N PRO A 34 -6.75 -7.79 -18.63
CA PRO A 34 -7.54 -7.10 -17.62
C PRO A 34 -7.76 -7.96 -16.38
N ASN A 35 -7.51 -9.28 -16.43
CA ASN A 35 -7.53 -10.17 -15.26
C ASN A 35 -6.30 -10.04 -14.31
N LYS A 36 -5.27 -9.25 -14.66
CA LYS A 36 -4.02 -9.10 -13.88
C LYS A 36 -3.83 -7.73 -13.21
N LEU A 37 -4.70 -6.75 -13.47
CA LEU A 37 -4.55 -5.37 -13.00
C LEU A 37 -5.20 -5.08 -11.65
N GLY A 38 -5.96 -6.03 -11.11
CA GLY A 38 -6.73 -5.89 -9.88
C GLY A 38 -5.96 -5.75 -8.57
N THR A 39 -6.65 -5.34 -7.49
CA THR A 39 -6.19 -5.35 -6.08
C THR A 39 -5.77 -6.75 -5.60
N ARG A 40 -5.94 -7.78 -6.44
CA ARG A 40 -5.30 -9.10 -6.35
C ARG A 40 -3.79 -9.10 -6.07
N ASN A 41 -3.11 -7.96 -6.21
CA ASN A 41 -1.69 -7.85 -5.92
C ASN A 41 -1.36 -7.47 -4.46
N ILE A 42 -2.37 -7.17 -3.63
CA ILE A 42 -2.22 -6.97 -2.18
C ILE A 42 -3.19 -7.94 -1.50
N SER A 43 -2.70 -8.79 -0.61
CA SER A 43 -3.56 -9.72 0.12
C SER A 43 -4.10 -9.14 1.43
N SER A 44 -3.44 -8.12 1.99
CA SER A 44 -3.83 -7.46 3.23
C SER A 44 -3.04 -6.16 3.46
N TYR A 45 -3.69 -5.15 4.03
CA TYR A 45 -3.07 -3.90 4.47
C TYR A 45 -2.61 -3.96 5.94
N GLN A 46 -3.25 -4.77 6.80
CA GLN A 46 -2.93 -4.86 8.23
C GLN A 46 -2.18 -6.14 8.64
N GLY A 47 -2.20 -7.19 7.83
CA GLY A 47 -1.77 -8.55 8.16
C GLY A 47 -0.29 -8.67 8.54
N LYS A 48 0.35 -9.79 8.23
CA LYS A 48 1.78 -9.99 8.56
C LYS A 48 2.72 -9.23 7.61
N VAL A 49 2.42 -7.95 7.33
CA VAL A 49 3.13 -7.08 6.40
C VAL A 49 4.56 -6.85 6.83
N SER A 50 4.82 -6.66 8.14
CA SER A 50 6.20 -6.48 8.65
C SER A 50 7.09 -7.70 8.41
N LYS A 51 6.52 -8.91 8.50
CA LYS A 51 7.25 -10.15 8.17
C LYS A 51 7.52 -10.24 6.66
N ALA A 52 6.50 -10.00 5.83
CA ALA A 52 6.67 -10.01 4.37
C ALA A 52 7.68 -8.94 3.89
N LEU A 53 7.70 -7.77 4.52
CA LEU A 53 8.68 -6.73 4.26
C LEU A 53 10.09 -7.18 4.67
N MET A 54 10.25 -7.81 5.83
CA MET A 54 11.53 -8.37 6.25
C MET A 54 12.04 -9.44 5.28
N ASP A 55 11.15 -10.33 4.81
CA ASP A 55 11.49 -11.36 3.82
C ASP A 55 11.95 -10.72 2.49
N ALA A 56 11.26 -9.68 2.03
CA ALA A 56 11.68 -8.91 0.85
C ALA A 56 13.03 -8.22 1.04
N MET A 57 13.27 -7.59 2.18
CA MET A 57 14.53 -6.92 2.49
C MET A 57 15.71 -7.90 2.52
N ARG A 58 15.48 -9.16 2.96
CA ARG A 58 16.50 -10.23 2.90
C ARG A 58 16.81 -10.64 1.47
N GLU A 59 15.78 -10.81 0.64
CA GLU A 59 15.95 -11.18 -0.76
C GLU A 59 16.65 -10.08 -1.58
N LEU A 60 16.47 -8.82 -1.18
CA LEU A 60 17.21 -7.66 -1.70
C LEU A 60 18.65 -7.54 -1.16
N ASN A 61 19.09 -8.48 -0.31
CA ASN A 61 20.42 -8.47 0.31
C ASN A 61 20.74 -7.17 1.07
N ILE A 62 19.77 -6.60 1.80
CA ILE A 62 20.02 -5.44 2.66
C ILE A 62 20.98 -5.85 3.79
N SER A 63 22.19 -5.31 3.76
CA SER A 63 23.34 -5.72 4.58
C SER A 63 23.18 -5.52 6.09
N MET A 64 22.17 -4.77 6.52
CA MET A 64 21.94 -4.41 7.93
C MET A 64 20.94 -5.32 8.65
N LEU A 65 20.50 -6.41 8.02
CA LEU A 65 19.57 -7.34 8.67
C LEU A 65 20.30 -8.39 9.53
N PRO A 66 19.78 -8.69 10.74
CA PRO A 66 20.37 -9.72 11.58
C PRO A 66 20.29 -11.11 10.90
N PRO A 67 21.22 -12.04 11.22
CA PRO A 67 21.15 -13.42 10.76
C PRO A 67 19.83 -14.12 11.15
N LEU A 68 19.38 -15.09 10.34
CA LEU A 68 18.14 -15.83 10.60
C LEU A 68 18.11 -16.55 11.96
N LYS A 69 19.28 -17.01 12.42
CA LYS A 69 19.44 -17.68 13.73
C LYS A 69 19.24 -16.74 14.94
N GLU A 70 19.32 -15.42 14.75
CA GLU A 70 19.23 -14.45 15.84
C GLU A 70 17.77 -14.04 16.09
N THR A 71 16.98 -14.99 16.59
CA THR A 71 15.53 -14.85 16.77
C THR A 71 15.11 -13.60 17.54
N SER A 72 15.87 -13.21 18.58
CA SER A 72 15.55 -12.02 19.38
C SER A 72 15.68 -10.73 18.57
N GLN A 73 16.79 -10.56 17.85
CA GLN A 73 17.04 -9.38 17.02
C GLN A 73 16.06 -9.32 15.84
N ASN A 74 15.75 -10.46 15.22
CA ASN A 74 14.72 -10.54 14.19
C ASN A 74 13.36 -10.05 14.68
N LYS A 75 12.96 -10.43 15.90
CA LYS A 75 11.71 -9.95 16.52
C LYS A 75 11.73 -8.43 16.76
N GLN A 76 12.86 -7.87 17.16
CA GLN A 76 13.00 -6.42 17.35
C GLN A 76 12.82 -5.68 16.02
N VAL A 77 13.47 -6.13 14.94
CA VAL A 77 13.32 -5.55 13.60
C VAL A 77 11.87 -5.64 13.11
N ILE A 78 11.22 -6.81 13.24
CA ILE A 78 9.81 -6.98 12.84
C ILE A 78 8.89 -6.04 13.63
N THR A 79 9.17 -5.83 14.91
CA THR A 79 8.39 -4.93 15.77
C THR A 79 8.52 -3.49 15.28
N GLU A 80 9.75 -3.06 14.98
CA GLU A 80 10.00 -1.71 14.50
C GLU A 80 9.39 -1.46 13.12
N LEU A 81 9.52 -2.41 12.19
CA LEU A 81 8.82 -2.36 10.91
C LEU A 81 7.30 -2.26 11.10
N GLY A 82 6.74 -3.01 12.07
CA GLY A 82 5.33 -2.94 12.42
C GLY A 82 4.88 -1.56 12.93
N ASN A 83 5.72 -0.89 13.73
CA ASN A 83 5.49 0.48 14.21
C ASN A 83 5.47 1.47 13.04
N CYS A 84 6.49 1.43 12.18
CA CYS A 84 6.57 2.27 10.99
C CYS A 84 5.36 2.07 10.05
N LEU A 85 4.98 0.82 9.80
CA LEU A 85 3.82 0.48 8.96
C LEU A 85 2.50 0.96 9.58
N THR A 86 2.39 0.93 10.90
CA THR A 86 1.22 1.47 11.60
C THR A 86 1.12 2.98 11.45
N GLN A 87 2.22 3.70 11.64
CA GLN A 87 2.27 5.14 11.38
C GLN A 87 1.95 5.47 9.92
N ALA A 88 2.56 4.76 8.96
CA ALA A 88 2.30 4.94 7.54
C ALA A 88 0.82 4.74 7.19
N ARG A 89 0.15 3.76 7.81
CA ARG A 89 -1.30 3.55 7.65
C ARG A 89 -2.12 4.72 8.20
N PHE A 90 -1.78 5.27 9.36
CA PHE A 90 -2.46 6.47 9.86
C PHE A 90 -2.31 7.66 8.90
N THR A 91 -1.07 7.94 8.47
CA THR A 91 -0.80 9.01 7.49
C THR A 91 -1.54 8.78 6.17
N LEU A 92 -1.57 7.54 5.67
CA LEU A 92 -2.30 7.18 4.45
C LEU A 92 -3.80 7.46 4.59
N ARG A 93 -4.41 7.05 5.71
CA ARG A 93 -5.83 7.32 5.98
C ARG A 93 -6.09 8.82 6.03
N ASP A 94 -5.25 9.60 6.71
CA ASP A 94 -5.43 11.06 6.80
C ASP A 94 -5.31 11.73 5.42
N LEU A 95 -4.39 11.28 4.56
CA LEU A 95 -4.26 11.77 3.19
C LEU A 95 -5.48 11.41 2.33
N ILE A 96 -6.05 10.21 2.50
CA ILE A 96 -7.30 9.81 1.85
C ILE A 96 -8.42 10.77 2.25
N ILE A 97 -8.59 11.01 3.56
CA ILE A 97 -9.62 11.91 4.08
C ILE A 97 -9.48 13.31 3.49
N LYS A 98 -8.27 13.88 3.56
CA LYS A 98 -7.97 15.20 3.01
C LYS A 98 -8.24 15.28 1.51
N SER A 99 -7.92 14.22 0.77
CA SER A 99 -8.14 14.18 -0.67
C SER A 99 -9.60 14.12 -1.10
N MET A 100 -10.50 13.84 -0.16
CA MET A 100 -11.94 13.80 -0.42
C MET A 100 -12.65 15.09 0.02
N GLN A 101 -11.93 16.05 0.59
CA GLN A 101 -12.46 17.37 0.94
C GLN A 101 -12.47 18.27 -0.30
N ASP A 102 -13.47 19.14 -0.38
CA ASP A 102 -13.60 20.11 -1.48
C ASP A 102 -12.40 21.08 -1.48
N GLU A 103 -12.02 21.57 -2.66
CA GLU A 103 -10.98 22.60 -2.86
C GLU A 103 -9.55 22.22 -2.47
N VAL A 104 -9.22 20.93 -2.38
CA VAL A 104 -7.85 20.47 -2.08
C VAL A 104 -7.12 20.00 -3.35
N ASP A 105 -5.88 20.48 -3.53
CA ASP A 105 -4.98 20.16 -4.66
C ASP A 105 -4.58 18.67 -4.79
N ILE A 106 -5.02 17.81 -3.88
CA ILE A 106 -4.73 16.36 -3.90
C ILE A 106 -5.96 15.51 -4.24
N SER A 107 -7.04 16.13 -4.74
CA SER A 107 -8.30 15.44 -5.06
C SER A 107 -8.14 14.39 -6.16
N LYS A 108 -7.39 14.68 -7.22
CA LYS A 108 -7.10 13.70 -8.27
C LYS A 108 -6.25 12.56 -7.71
N ILE A 109 -6.54 11.33 -8.14
CA ILE A 109 -5.87 10.12 -7.64
C ILE A 109 -4.35 10.12 -7.87
N ALA A 110 -3.90 10.78 -8.94
CA ALA A 110 -2.48 10.93 -9.26
C ALA A 110 -1.75 11.87 -8.30
N ASP A 111 -2.41 12.96 -7.89
CA ASP A 111 -1.88 13.92 -6.92
C ASP A 111 -1.89 13.36 -5.50
N LEU A 112 -2.94 12.61 -5.13
CA LEU A 112 -2.95 11.82 -3.88
C LEU A 112 -1.77 10.83 -3.86
N ALA A 113 -1.56 10.06 -4.93
CA ALA A 113 -0.44 9.13 -4.98
C ALA A 113 0.90 9.86 -4.83
N HIS A 114 1.07 11.01 -5.49
CA HIS A 114 2.27 11.83 -5.33
C HIS A 114 2.41 12.38 -3.90
N ALA A 115 1.32 12.77 -3.24
CA ALA A 115 1.38 13.19 -1.82
C ALA A 115 1.86 12.05 -0.90
N ILE A 116 1.55 10.79 -1.23
CA ILE A 116 1.95 9.61 -0.44
C ILE A 116 3.40 9.22 -0.70
N ILE A 117 3.84 9.12 -1.96
CA ILE A 117 5.15 8.55 -2.33
C ILE A 117 6.10 9.53 -3.03
N GLY A 118 5.71 10.79 -3.25
CA GLY A 118 6.45 11.74 -4.08
C GLY A 118 7.83 12.12 -3.54
N LYS A 119 8.08 11.90 -2.24
CA LYS A 119 9.39 12.09 -1.59
C LYS A 119 10.25 10.82 -1.57
N THR A 120 9.81 9.76 -2.25
CA THR A 120 10.46 8.46 -2.26
C THR A 120 10.86 8.07 -3.69
N GLU A 121 11.71 7.06 -3.82
CA GLU A 121 12.08 6.51 -5.13
C GLU A 121 10.99 5.63 -5.76
N PHE A 122 9.89 5.36 -5.03
CA PHE A 122 8.79 4.55 -5.53
C PHE A 122 8.20 5.18 -6.79
N LYS A 123 7.99 4.34 -7.81
CA LYS A 123 7.37 4.76 -9.05
C LYS A 123 5.86 4.49 -8.99
N PRO A 124 5.00 5.51 -9.20
CA PRO A 124 3.54 5.31 -9.19
C PRO A 124 3.12 4.40 -10.33
N THR A 125 2.14 3.55 -10.09
CA THR A 125 1.58 2.62 -11.08
C THR A 125 0.06 2.77 -11.17
N VAL A 126 -0.55 2.37 -12.29
CA VAL A 126 -2.04 2.35 -12.39
C VAL A 126 -2.63 1.48 -11.28
N HIS A 127 -1.97 0.37 -10.97
CA HIS A 127 -2.39 -0.51 -9.90
C HIS A 127 -2.42 0.19 -8.53
N MET A 128 -1.42 1.02 -8.22
CA MET A 128 -1.44 1.85 -7.01
C MET A 128 -2.66 2.79 -7.00
N TYR A 129 -3.00 3.40 -8.13
CA TYR A 129 -4.18 4.28 -8.22
C TYR A 129 -5.48 3.51 -7.97
N MET A 130 -5.60 2.28 -8.50
CA MET A 130 -6.75 1.41 -8.22
C MET A 130 -6.86 1.07 -6.72
N CYS A 131 -5.73 0.76 -6.07
CA CYS A 131 -5.69 0.53 -4.62
C CYS A 131 -6.11 1.78 -3.83
N LEU A 132 -5.67 2.97 -4.23
CA LEU A 132 -6.07 4.22 -3.57
C LEU A 132 -7.55 4.55 -3.78
N ALA A 133 -8.09 4.32 -4.98
CA ALA A 133 -9.51 4.48 -5.26
C ALA A 133 -10.37 3.51 -4.43
N PHE A 134 -9.91 2.26 -4.27
CA PHE A 134 -10.55 1.31 -3.36
C PHE A 134 -10.53 1.83 -1.91
N LEU A 135 -9.42 2.40 -1.44
CA LEU A 135 -9.35 2.95 -0.09
C LEU A 135 -10.27 4.17 0.10
N ARG A 136 -10.39 5.06 -0.89
CA ARG A 136 -11.38 6.15 -0.88
C ARG A 136 -12.80 5.61 -0.77
N TRP A 137 -13.16 4.65 -1.62
CA TRP A 137 -14.46 3.98 -1.55
C TRP A 137 -14.73 3.33 -0.17
N MET A 138 -13.72 2.70 0.43
CA MET A 138 -13.82 2.14 1.78
C MET A 138 -14.05 3.21 2.84
N TYR A 139 -13.47 4.41 2.68
CA TYR A 139 -13.72 5.52 3.60
C TYR A 139 -15.14 6.09 3.42
N GLU A 140 -15.61 6.27 2.18
CA GLU A 140 -16.99 6.70 1.91
C GLU A 140 -18.03 5.75 2.50
N LYS A 141 -17.77 4.44 2.40
CA LYS A 141 -18.69 3.42 2.87
C LYS A 141 -18.71 3.27 4.40
N TYR A 142 -17.60 3.59 5.06
CA TYR A 142 -17.44 3.41 6.51
C TYR A 142 -16.76 4.62 7.18
N PRO A 143 -17.32 5.83 7.08
CA PRO A 143 -16.64 7.06 7.49
C PRO A 143 -16.52 7.19 9.02
N THR A 144 -17.40 6.52 9.77
CA THR A 144 -17.49 6.61 11.23
C THR A 144 -16.61 5.59 11.95
N LEU A 145 -15.97 4.65 11.24
CA LEU A 145 -15.06 3.69 11.87
C LEU A 145 -13.77 4.37 12.30
N ASP A 146 -13.35 4.09 13.54
CA ASP A 146 -12.03 4.47 14.02
C ASP A 146 -10.92 3.83 13.16
N GLY A 147 -9.73 4.43 13.16
CA GLY A 147 -8.65 4.04 12.25
C GLY A 147 -8.33 2.54 12.27
N ASN A 148 -8.26 1.92 13.46
CA ASN A 148 -7.94 0.50 13.57
C ASN A 148 -9.08 -0.40 13.08
N LYS A 149 -10.33 -0.11 13.48
CA LYS A 149 -11.49 -0.87 12.98
C LYS A 149 -11.71 -0.68 11.48
N TRP A 150 -11.38 0.50 10.97
CA TRP A 150 -11.45 0.80 9.54
C TRP A 150 -10.48 -0.09 8.74
N TRP A 151 -9.21 -0.21 9.17
CA TRP A 151 -8.24 -1.10 8.51
C TRP A 151 -8.64 -2.58 8.55
N ILE A 152 -9.21 -3.06 9.67
CA ILE A 152 -9.79 -4.41 9.74
C ILE A 152 -10.89 -4.56 8.68
N LYS A 153 -11.77 -3.56 8.56
CA LYS A 153 -12.87 -3.60 7.60
C LYS A 153 -12.39 -3.53 6.14
N VAL A 154 -11.30 -2.81 5.88
CA VAL A 154 -10.60 -2.77 4.59
C VAL A 154 -10.13 -4.17 4.21
N ASP A 155 -9.44 -4.87 5.10
CA ASP A 155 -8.95 -6.22 4.83
C ASP A 155 -10.08 -7.23 4.65
N ASP A 156 -11.13 -7.18 5.48
CA ASP A 156 -12.31 -8.03 5.32
C ASP A 156 -13.00 -7.80 3.97
N SER A 157 -13.10 -6.54 3.56
CA SER A 157 -13.71 -6.15 2.29
C SER A 157 -12.83 -6.57 1.11
N LEU A 158 -11.52 -6.46 1.24
CA LEU A 158 -10.54 -6.93 0.25
C LEU A 158 -10.64 -8.44 0.05
N VAL A 159 -10.65 -9.23 1.13
CA VAL A 159 -10.82 -10.70 1.06
C VAL A 159 -12.17 -11.06 0.45
N THR A 160 -13.23 -10.35 0.82
CA THR A 160 -14.57 -10.55 0.24
C THR A 160 -14.56 -10.22 -1.25
N MET A 161 -13.88 -9.12 -1.64
CA MET A 161 -13.74 -8.72 -3.03
C MET A 161 -13.00 -9.75 -3.86
N GLN A 162 -11.87 -10.24 -3.37
CA GLN A 162 -11.06 -11.26 -4.03
C GLN A 162 -11.79 -12.60 -4.19
N LYS A 163 -12.70 -12.94 -3.27
CA LYS A 163 -13.50 -14.17 -3.33
C LYS A 163 -14.72 -14.06 -4.25
N LYS A 164 -15.39 -12.91 -4.25
CA LYS A 164 -16.72 -12.74 -4.88
C LYS A 164 -16.69 -12.01 -6.22
N TYR A 165 -15.68 -11.20 -6.46
CA TYR A 165 -15.70 -10.25 -7.58
C TYR A 165 -14.53 -10.49 -8.53
N THR A 166 -14.78 -10.20 -9.81
CA THR A 166 -13.77 -10.23 -10.86
C THR A 166 -13.01 -8.91 -10.91
N THR A 167 -11.92 -8.86 -11.67
CA THR A 167 -11.13 -7.63 -11.87
C THR A 167 -11.97 -6.46 -12.43
N GLU A 168 -13.11 -6.75 -13.06
CA GLU A 168 -14.05 -5.72 -13.54
C GLU A 168 -14.66 -4.89 -12.41
N THR A 169 -14.86 -5.46 -11.22
CA THR A 169 -15.44 -4.69 -10.10
C THR A 169 -14.44 -3.67 -9.53
N GLU A 170 -13.16 -4.02 -9.48
CA GLU A 170 -12.10 -3.11 -9.04
C GLU A 170 -11.91 -1.98 -10.07
N LEU A 171 -11.95 -2.33 -11.35
CA LEU A 171 -11.98 -1.36 -12.44
C LEU A 171 -13.20 -0.44 -12.35
N SER A 172 -14.37 -0.94 -11.97
CA SER A 172 -15.55 -0.11 -11.74
C SER A 172 -15.29 0.93 -10.64
N LYS A 173 -14.73 0.53 -9.51
CA LYS A 173 -14.44 1.46 -8.40
C LYS A 173 -13.41 2.51 -8.78
N TYR A 174 -12.39 2.12 -9.54
CA TYR A 174 -11.44 3.08 -10.09
C TYR A 174 -12.08 4.05 -11.10
N ARG A 175 -12.96 3.57 -11.99
CA ARG A 175 -13.68 4.44 -12.93
C ARG A 175 -14.67 5.37 -12.22
N GLU A 176 -15.34 4.91 -11.18
CA GLU A 176 -16.20 5.73 -10.31
C GLU A 176 -15.38 6.84 -9.64
N ASP A 177 -14.20 6.51 -9.09
CA ASP A 177 -13.28 7.47 -8.49
C ASP A 177 -12.83 8.54 -9.50
N ILE A 178 -12.44 8.15 -10.72
CA ILE A 178 -12.07 9.07 -11.80
C ILE A 178 -13.23 10.03 -12.14
N LYS A 179 -14.46 9.52 -12.26
CA LYS A 179 -15.62 10.35 -12.57
C LYS A 179 -15.90 11.38 -11.48
N LYS A 180 -15.63 11.02 -10.23
CA LYS A 180 -15.91 11.86 -9.07
C LYS A 180 -14.82 12.90 -8.80
N TYR A 181 -13.55 12.50 -8.91
CA TYR A 181 -12.39 13.28 -8.47
C TYR A 181 -11.49 13.78 -9.60
N GLY A 182 -11.82 13.45 -10.85
CA GLY A 182 -11.10 13.88 -12.06
C GLY A 182 -10.15 12.83 -12.62
N ASP A 183 -9.80 13.00 -13.90
CA ASP A 183 -8.92 12.08 -14.61
C ASP A 183 -7.47 12.29 -14.14
N PRO A 184 -6.74 11.22 -13.76
CA PRO A 184 -5.32 11.31 -13.45
C PRO A 184 -4.47 11.83 -14.61
N SER A 185 -4.93 11.73 -15.87
CA SER A 185 -4.21 12.31 -17.01
C SER A 185 -4.21 13.83 -17.03
N ASP A 186 -5.11 14.46 -16.27
CA ASP A 186 -5.18 15.91 -16.12
C ASP A 186 -4.25 16.42 -14.99
N SER A 187 -3.37 15.55 -14.50
CA SER A 187 -2.29 15.88 -13.57
C SER A 187 -0.94 15.77 -14.29
N GLU A 188 0.05 16.54 -13.84
CA GLU A 188 1.42 16.47 -14.34
C GLU A 188 2.16 15.17 -13.93
N ARG A 189 1.53 14.35 -13.07
CA ARG A 189 2.12 13.13 -12.52
C ARG A 189 2.02 11.97 -13.50
N LYS A 190 3.18 11.50 -13.97
CA LYS A 190 3.28 10.37 -14.91
C LYS A 190 3.24 9.03 -14.18
N VAL A 191 2.42 8.11 -14.68
CA VAL A 191 2.40 6.72 -14.24
C VAL A 191 3.54 5.95 -14.89
N THR A 192 4.16 5.06 -14.12
CA THR A 192 5.20 4.15 -14.62
C THR A 192 4.61 2.79 -14.98
N PRO A 193 4.83 2.28 -16.21
CA PRO A 193 4.53 0.90 -16.57
C PRO A 193 5.24 -0.09 -15.64
N THR A 194 4.54 -1.17 -15.26
CA THR A 194 5.14 -2.32 -14.56
C THR A 194 6.43 -2.86 -15.21
N SER A 195 6.56 -2.81 -16.54
CA SER A 195 7.77 -3.25 -17.26
C SER A 195 8.99 -2.34 -17.05
N LEU A 196 8.77 -1.11 -16.58
CA LEU A 196 9.81 -0.11 -16.29
C LEU A 196 10.04 0.07 -14.79
N LEU A 197 9.45 -0.78 -13.94
CA LEU A 197 9.69 -0.71 -12.50
C LEU A 197 11.08 -1.23 -12.16
N PRO A 198 11.77 -0.61 -11.19
CA PRO A 198 13.02 -1.14 -10.70
C PRO A 198 12.78 -2.51 -10.03
N GLY A 199 13.76 -3.41 -10.14
CA GLY A 199 13.64 -4.79 -9.66
C GLY A 199 13.25 -4.89 -8.18
N TRP A 200 13.74 -3.96 -7.35
CA TRP A 200 13.40 -3.93 -5.93
C TRP A 200 11.91 -3.64 -5.68
N GLN A 201 11.29 -2.78 -6.48
CA GLN A 201 9.86 -2.47 -6.34
C GLN A 201 9.00 -3.64 -6.82
N VAL A 202 9.43 -4.35 -7.87
CA VAL A 202 8.78 -5.58 -8.33
C VAL A 202 8.82 -6.65 -7.24
N MET A 203 9.95 -6.78 -6.55
CA MET A 203 10.11 -7.72 -5.43
C MET A 203 9.19 -7.38 -4.26
N LEU A 204 9.11 -6.10 -3.86
CA LEU A 204 8.17 -5.66 -2.82
C LEU A 204 6.72 -5.97 -3.21
N GLN A 205 6.34 -5.72 -4.47
CA GLN A 205 5.00 -6.07 -4.97
C GLN A 205 4.74 -7.58 -4.94
N ALA A 206 5.76 -8.42 -5.19
CA ALA A 206 5.63 -9.87 -5.12
C ALA A 206 5.41 -10.37 -3.68
N HIS A 207 6.06 -9.75 -2.69
CA HIS A 207 5.87 -10.06 -1.28
C HIS A 207 4.54 -9.53 -0.73
N ALA A 208 4.09 -8.36 -1.19
CA ALA A 208 2.78 -7.78 -0.82
C ALA A 208 1.60 -8.71 -1.18
N LYS A 209 1.73 -9.53 -2.23
CA LYS A 209 0.75 -10.56 -2.63
C LYS A 209 0.64 -11.72 -1.66
N LYS A 210 1.69 -11.97 -0.89
CA LYS A 210 1.87 -13.14 -0.04
C LYS A 210 1.62 -12.82 1.44
N VAL A 211 1.23 -11.59 1.75
CA VAL A 211 0.96 -11.18 3.14
C VAL A 211 -0.17 -12.04 3.69
N GLU A 212 0.12 -12.74 4.79
CA GLU A 212 -0.91 -13.47 5.52
C GLU A 212 -1.88 -12.48 6.19
N THR A 213 -3.18 -12.60 5.90
CA THR A 213 -4.23 -11.83 6.55
C THR A 213 -4.22 -12.10 8.05
N ALA A 214 -4.40 -11.07 8.88
CA ALA A 214 -4.64 -11.28 10.30
C ALA A 214 -5.94 -12.08 10.44
N SER A 215 -5.88 -13.28 11.03
CA SER A 215 -7.07 -14.12 11.20
C SER A 215 -8.14 -13.37 12.00
N SER A 216 -9.27 -13.04 11.38
CA SER A 216 -10.48 -12.57 12.06
C SER A 216 -11.11 -13.75 12.83
N GLY A 217 -10.45 -14.25 13.87
CA GLY A 217 -10.89 -15.49 14.51
C GLY A 217 -9.89 -16.14 15.45
N SER A 218 -9.47 -15.45 16.50
CA SER A 218 -9.37 -16.08 17.81
C SER A 218 -9.70 -15.03 18.86
N THR A 219 -10.96 -14.97 19.28
CA THR A 219 -11.31 -14.60 20.64
C THR A 219 -10.64 -15.65 21.53
N GLY A 220 -9.36 -15.44 21.83
CA GLY A 220 -8.69 -16.14 22.91
C GLY A 220 -9.42 -15.74 24.17
N GLY A 221 -10.33 -16.61 24.63
CA GLY A 221 -10.92 -16.51 25.95
C GLY A 221 -9.77 -16.44 26.94
N ARG A 222 -9.50 -15.24 27.44
CA ARG A 222 -8.65 -15.04 28.60
C ARG A 222 -9.44 -15.66 29.76
N LYS A 223 -9.21 -16.95 30.03
CA LYS A 223 -9.69 -17.59 31.26
C LYS A 223 -9.19 -16.72 32.41
N SER A 224 -10.08 -15.95 33.02
CA SER A 224 -9.77 -15.33 34.30
C SER A 224 -9.47 -16.48 35.25
N LYS A 225 -8.25 -16.50 35.77
CA LYS A 225 -7.89 -17.39 36.85
C LYS A 225 -8.68 -16.87 38.05
N LYS A 226 -9.83 -17.48 38.34
CA LYS A 226 -10.58 -17.24 39.57
C LYS A 226 -9.62 -17.55 40.72
N TRP A 227 -9.18 -16.52 41.42
CA TRP A 227 -8.41 -16.66 42.64
C TRP A 227 -9.41 -17.09 43.72
N SER A 228 -9.34 -18.33 44.17
CA SER A 228 -10.05 -18.77 45.38
C SER A 228 -9.14 -18.45 46.56
N ALA A 229 -9.65 -17.69 47.53
CA ALA A 229 -8.97 -17.46 48.79
C ALA A 229 -8.84 -18.80 49.55
N PRO A 230 -7.74 -19.05 50.28
CA PRO A 230 -7.67 -20.17 51.20
C PRO A 230 -8.58 -19.91 52.40
N ASP A 231 -9.36 -20.92 52.76
CA ASP A 231 -10.20 -20.92 53.97
C ASP A 231 -9.31 -20.77 55.22
N LEU A 232 -9.72 -19.87 56.11
CA LEU A 232 -9.18 -19.68 57.47
C LEU A 232 -9.80 -20.68 58.43
#